data_AF-A0A4S4BFP7-F1
#
_entry.id   AF-A0A4S4BFP7-F1
#
_cell.length_a   1.000
_cell.length_b   1.000
_cell.length_c   1.000
_cell.angle_alpha   90.00
_cell.angle_beta   90.00
_cell.angle_gamma   90.00
#
_symmetry.space_group_name_H-M   'P 1'
#
loop_
_entity.id
_entity.type
_entity.pdbx_description
1 polymer ?
#
loop_
_entity_poly.entity_id
_entity_poly.type
_entity_poly.pdbx_seq_one_letter_code
_entity_poly.pdbx_strand_id
1 'polypeptide(L)'
;MTQASKIKKTAAPDAAQLAQDAEAGALTALQALLRTALPDLNLDVREAVNPAALSAALTRAHEAWGLGLRHIVHEVRAEEGGALGLYADGARVGSAQDAPEVLASAYATMQALDADGLSSWPVLPEGHRFMLEAGTRQIRVLVEDGRDFESQWTLHTGGLHFRTGRRGDDLWVEAFRAAPGRDLVQDAAWEVVERIKDRALRRELQRRAEEKGILGAVLGARGEAVEASMRRSPGLHFTVSAAVMHSSTRTLEAWKALQKEAVAALEAAQKAQVDRLVDLLGRTGR
;
A
#
# COMPACT_ATOMS: atom_id res chain seq x y z
N MET A 1 -44.12 -38.29 -34.94
CA MET A 1 -44.10 -36.97 -34.29
C MET A 1 -42.73 -36.77 -33.67
N THR A 2 -41.88 -35.94 -34.28
CA THR A 2 -40.50 -35.74 -33.85
C THR A 2 -40.31 -34.24 -33.63
N GLN A 3 -40.28 -33.80 -32.37
CA GLN A 3 -39.97 -32.41 -32.02
C GLN A 3 -38.46 -32.22 -32.03
N ALA A 4 -37.98 -31.35 -32.92
CA ALA A 4 -36.59 -30.91 -32.95
C ALA A 4 -36.37 -29.79 -31.91
N SER A 5 -35.52 -30.05 -30.92
CA SER A 5 -35.02 -29.05 -29.99
C SER A 5 -34.18 -28.01 -30.74
N LYS A 6 -34.64 -26.75 -30.75
CA LYS A 6 -33.86 -25.61 -31.22
C LYS A 6 -32.77 -25.30 -30.19
N ILE A 7 -31.51 -25.57 -30.56
CA ILE A 7 -30.33 -25.09 -29.84
C ILE A 7 -30.28 -23.57 -30.00
N LYS A 8 -30.40 -22.84 -28.88
CA LYS A 8 -30.33 -21.38 -28.81
C LYS A 8 -28.86 -20.98 -29.02
N LYS A 9 -28.53 -20.53 -30.24
CA LYS A 9 -27.21 -19.98 -30.59
C LYS A 9 -27.01 -18.66 -29.85
N THR A 10 -26.24 -18.68 -28.77
CA THR A 10 -25.74 -17.47 -28.10
C THR A 10 -24.81 -16.73 -29.05
N ALA A 11 -25.11 -15.47 -29.34
CA ALA A 11 -24.24 -14.59 -30.12
C ALA A 11 -22.93 -14.38 -29.34
N ALA A 12 -21.80 -14.42 -30.05
CA ALA A 12 -20.50 -14.06 -29.47
C ALA A 12 -20.54 -12.59 -29.00
N PRO A 13 -19.94 -12.27 -27.85
CA PRO A 13 -19.89 -10.89 -27.36
C PRO A 13 -19.13 -9.99 -28.36
N ASP A 14 -19.63 -8.78 -28.54
CA ASP A 14 -19.02 -7.74 -29.38
C ASP A 14 -17.64 -7.35 -28.82
N ALA A 15 -16.66 -7.10 -29.69
CA ALA A 15 -15.31 -6.71 -29.30
C ALA A 15 -15.30 -5.43 -28.46
N ALA A 16 -16.24 -4.52 -28.69
CA ALA A 16 -16.43 -3.32 -27.88
C ALA A 16 -16.87 -3.63 -26.44
N GLN A 17 -17.75 -4.63 -26.26
CA GLN A 17 -18.21 -5.06 -24.94
C GLN A 17 -17.07 -5.75 -24.17
N LEU A 18 -16.29 -6.59 -24.84
CA LEU A 18 -15.14 -7.26 -24.25
C LEU A 18 -14.07 -6.27 -23.76
N ALA A 19 -13.83 -5.19 -24.51
CA ALA A 19 -12.89 -4.14 -24.11
C ALA A 19 -13.40 -3.35 -22.89
N GLN A 20 -14.69 -3.04 -22.83
CA GLN A 20 -15.30 -2.36 -21.67
C GLN A 20 -15.27 -3.23 -20.41
N ASP A 21 -15.56 -4.53 -20.55
CA ASP A 21 -15.51 -5.48 -19.44
C ASP A 21 -14.07 -5.65 -18.92
N ALA A 22 -13.08 -5.66 -19.83
CA ALA A 22 -11.65 -5.72 -19.48
C ALA A 22 -11.20 -4.46 -18.71
N GLU A 23 -11.61 -3.28 -19.17
CA GLU A 23 -11.33 -1.99 -18.52
C GLU A 23 -11.95 -1.92 -17.11
N ALA A 24 -13.21 -2.33 -16.97
CA ALA A 24 -13.87 -2.40 -15.66
C ALA A 24 -13.15 -3.39 -14.71
N GLY A 25 -12.67 -4.51 -15.25
CA GLY A 25 -11.86 -5.48 -14.53
C GLY A 25 -10.51 -4.91 -14.06
N ALA A 26 -9.80 -4.22 -14.95
CA ALA A 26 -8.52 -3.58 -14.65
C ALA A 26 -8.66 -2.47 -13.59
N LEU A 27 -9.71 -1.66 -13.69
CA LEU A 27 -10.01 -0.63 -12.69
C LEU A 27 -10.32 -1.25 -11.32
N THR A 28 -11.10 -2.32 -11.29
CA THR A 28 -11.42 -3.04 -10.06
C THR A 28 -10.17 -3.59 -9.40
N ALA A 29 -9.25 -4.16 -10.19
CA ALA A 29 -7.97 -4.67 -9.72
C ALA A 29 -7.06 -3.56 -9.18
N LEU A 30 -6.95 -2.44 -9.90
CA LEU A 30 -6.22 -1.25 -9.45
C LEU A 30 -6.79 -0.71 -8.13
N GLN A 31 -8.11 -0.57 -8.05
CA GLN A 31 -8.77 -0.11 -6.83
C GLN A 31 -8.50 -1.05 -5.65
N ALA A 32 -8.54 -2.37 -5.86
CA ALA A 32 -8.23 -3.34 -4.82
C ALA A 32 -6.78 -3.22 -4.32
N LEU A 33 -5.83 -2.98 -5.23
CA LEU A 33 -4.44 -2.70 -4.90
C LEU A 33 -4.30 -1.40 -4.09
N LEU A 34 -4.83 -0.29 -4.61
CA LEU A 34 -4.67 1.03 -3.98
C LEU A 34 -5.36 1.12 -2.61
N ARG A 35 -6.46 0.39 -2.39
CA ARG A 35 -7.16 0.32 -1.09
C ARG A 35 -6.35 -0.33 0.03
N THR A 36 -5.25 -1.00 -0.28
CA THR A 36 -4.31 -1.45 0.76
C THR A 36 -3.73 -0.26 1.54
N ALA A 37 -3.47 0.85 0.85
CA ALA A 37 -2.99 2.12 1.40
C ALA A 37 -4.08 3.19 1.58
N LEU A 38 -5.05 3.23 0.68
CA LEU A 38 -6.08 4.27 0.60
C LEU A 38 -7.48 3.65 0.77
N PRO A 39 -7.87 3.25 2.00
CA PRO A 39 -9.05 2.42 2.22
C PRO A 39 -10.36 3.05 1.72
N ASP A 40 -10.47 4.38 1.79
CA ASP A 40 -11.65 5.14 1.38
C ASP A 40 -11.65 5.50 -0.12
N LEU A 41 -10.64 5.05 -0.88
CA LEU A 41 -10.57 5.32 -2.31
C LEU A 41 -11.75 4.66 -3.04
N ASN A 42 -12.47 5.45 -3.82
CA ASN A 42 -13.50 4.98 -4.72
C ASN A 42 -13.22 5.54 -6.12
N LEU A 43 -12.89 4.65 -7.05
CA LEU A 43 -12.69 4.96 -8.45
C LEU A 43 -13.99 4.60 -9.20
N ASP A 44 -14.76 5.61 -9.60
CA ASP A 44 -15.92 5.38 -10.46
C ASP A 44 -15.45 5.09 -11.89
N VAL A 45 -16.01 4.07 -12.54
CA VAL A 45 -15.76 3.72 -13.95
C VAL A 45 -15.99 4.93 -14.87
N ARG A 46 -16.89 5.85 -14.50
CA ARG A 46 -17.16 7.09 -15.27
C ARG A 46 -16.10 8.17 -15.11
N GLU A 47 -15.35 8.15 -14.01
CA GLU A 47 -14.24 9.08 -13.70
C GLU A 47 -12.86 8.45 -13.90
N ALA A 48 -12.79 7.12 -14.02
CA ALA A 48 -11.60 6.29 -14.22
C ALA A 48 -10.84 6.56 -15.52
N VAL A 49 -11.41 7.40 -16.40
CA VAL A 49 -10.79 7.84 -17.65
C VAL A 49 -9.84 9.04 -17.45
N ASN A 50 -9.52 9.43 -16.20
CA ASN A 50 -8.50 10.45 -15.94
C ASN A 50 -7.17 9.80 -15.47
N PRO A 51 -6.22 9.52 -16.37
CA PRO A 51 -4.89 9.00 -16.05
C PRO A 51 -4.15 9.80 -14.98
N ALA A 52 -4.35 11.13 -14.92
CA ALA A 52 -3.70 11.97 -13.92
C ALA A 52 -4.25 11.70 -12.50
N ALA A 53 -5.56 11.47 -12.37
CA ALA A 53 -6.17 11.11 -11.08
C ALA A 53 -5.71 9.72 -10.62
N LEU A 54 -5.63 8.75 -11.55
CA LEU A 54 -5.11 7.41 -11.26
C LEU A 54 -3.63 7.45 -10.84
N SER A 55 -2.81 8.22 -11.54
CA SER A 55 -1.38 8.40 -11.21
C SER A 55 -1.18 9.11 -9.88
N ALA A 56 -2.02 10.09 -9.55
CA ALA A 56 -2.02 10.76 -8.24
C ALA A 56 -2.41 9.79 -7.11
N ALA A 57 -3.41 8.94 -7.33
CA ALA A 57 -3.80 7.92 -6.36
C ALA A 57 -2.69 6.86 -6.16
N LEU A 58 -2.02 6.44 -7.24
CA LEU A 58 -0.87 5.54 -7.18
C LEU A 58 0.29 6.18 -6.41
N THR A 59 0.60 7.46 -6.66
CA THR A 59 1.65 8.18 -5.93
C THR A 59 1.35 8.23 -4.43
N ARG A 60 0.12 8.59 -4.05
CA ARG A 60 -0.32 8.59 -2.64
C ARG A 60 -0.27 7.19 -2.00
N ALA A 61 -0.55 6.14 -2.77
CA ALA A 61 -0.44 4.78 -2.28
C ALA A 61 1.03 4.41 -2.00
N HIS A 62 1.97 4.80 -2.88
CA HIS A 62 3.41 4.62 -2.65
C HIS A 62 3.93 5.37 -1.42
N GLU A 63 3.43 6.58 -1.17
CA GLU A 63 3.74 7.34 0.05
C GLU A 63 3.28 6.63 1.31
N ALA A 64 2.14 5.93 1.29
CA ALA A 64 1.66 5.16 2.42
C ALA A 64 2.36 3.79 2.55
N TRP A 65 2.64 3.12 1.43
CA TRP A 65 3.36 1.85 1.43
C TRP A 65 4.78 1.99 1.96
N GLY A 66 5.38 3.18 1.83
CA GLY A 66 6.71 3.45 2.40
C GLY A 66 7.82 2.66 1.70
N LEU A 67 7.65 2.33 0.42
CA LEU A 67 8.62 1.54 -0.37
C LEU A 67 9.93 2.29 -0.64
N GLY A 68 10.05 3.56 -0.24
CA GLY A 68 11.26 4.35 -0.47
C GLY A 68 11.41 4.89 -1.89
N LEU A 69 10.35 4.86 -2.70
CA LEU A 69 10.36 5.18 -4.14
C LEU A 69 9.76 6.57 -4.45
N ARG A 70 9.81 7.52 -3.52
CA ARG A 70 9.26 8.89 -3.71
C ARG A 70 10.05 9.74 -4.70
N HIS A 71 11.26 9.34 -5.06
CA HIS A 71 12.07 9.97 -6.11
C HIS A 71 11.65 9.55 -7.52
N ILE A 72 10.87 8.47 -7.64
CA ILE A 72 10.36 7.93 -8.91
C ILE A 72 9.00 8.59 -9.21
N VAL A 73 8.79 8.91 -10.48
CA VAL A 73 7.47 9.33 -10.99
C VAL A 73 6.64 8.09 -11.29
N HIS A 74 5.55 7.91 -10.55
CA HIS A 74 4.62 6.79 -10.72
C HIS A 74 3.43 7.19 -11.58
N GLU A 75 3.17 6.43 -12.63
CA GLU A 75 2.09 6.72 -13.58
C GLU A 75 1.21 5.50 -13.83
N VAL A 76 -0.08 5.76 -14.06
CA VAL A 76 -1.04 4.78 -14.56
C VAL A 76 -1.41 5.18 -15.98
N ARG A 77 -1.27 4.25 -16.93
CA ARG A 77 -1.59 4.49 -18.33
C ARG A 77 -2.59 3.44 -18.82
N ALA A 78 -3.59 3.88 -19.57
CA ALA A 78 -4.46 2.95 -20.30
C ALA A 78 -3.68 2.32 -21.46
N GLU A 79 -3.79 1.01 -21.61
CA GLU A 79 -3.12 0.23 -22.65
C GLU A 79 -4.16 -0.36 -23.63
N GLU A 80 -3.69 -0.85 -24.77
CA GLU A 80 -4.56 -1.53 -25.73
C GLU A 80 -5.28 -2.73 -25.08
N GLY A 81 -6.55 -2.92 -25.42
CA GLY A 81 -7.36 -4.01 -24.85
C GLY A 81 -7.97 -3.72 -23.48
N GLY A 82 -7.90 -2.47 -22.99
CA GLY A 82 -8.54 -2.06 -21.73
C GLY A 82 -7.72 -2.38 -20.48
N ALA A 83 -6.46 -2.79 -20.63
CA ALA A 83 -5.57 -2.97 -19.50
C ALA A 83 -5.10 -1.62 -18.93
N LEU A 84 -4.77 -1.61 -17.64
CA LEU A 84 -4.10 -0.47 -17.00
C LEU A 84 -2.66 -0.87 -16.70
N GLY A 85 -1.71 -0.20 -17.33
CA GLY A 85 -0.28 -0.37 -17.09
C GLY A 85 0.22 0.56 -15.97
N LEU A 86 1.12 0.04 -15.14
CA LEU A 86 1.82 0.77 -14.08
C LEU A 86 3.24 1.10 -14.56
N TYR A 87 3.64 2.35 -14.42
CA TYR A 87 4.90 2.87 -14.92
C TYR A 87 5.69 3.59 -13.81
N ALA A 88 7.01 3.45 -13.86
CA ALA A 88 8.00 4.09 -12.99
C ALA A 88 9.02 4.81 -13.87
N ASP A 89 9.10 6.14 -13.77
CA ASP A 89 9.95 6.99 -14.62
C ASP A 89 9.79 6.68 -16.14
N GLY A 90 8.55 6.41 -16.54
CA GLY A 90 8.19 6.08 -17.93
C GLY A 90 8.48 4.64 -18.35
N ALA A 91 9.13 3.82 -17.52
CA ALA A 91 9.32 2.39 -17.77
C ALA A 91 8.15 1.56 -17.22
N ARG A 92 7.68 0.57 -18.00
CA ARG A 92 6.56 -0.29 -17.60
C ARG A 92 7.01 -1.27 -16.50
N VAL A 93 6.33 -1.21 -15.35
CA VAL A 93 6.57 -2.08 -14.18
C VAL A 93 5.70 -3.32 -14.24
N GLY A 94 4.44 -3.18 -14.67
CA GLY A 94 3.46 -4.26 -14.74
C GLY A 94 2.08 -3.76 -15.15
N SER A 95 1.08 -4.60 -14.98
CA SER A 95 -0.33 -4.28 -15.16
C SER A 95 -1.08 -4.31 -13.82
N ALA A 96 -2.13 -3.50 -13.68
CA ALA A 96 -3.04 -3.56 -12.54
C ALA A 96 -3.69 -4.95 -12.36
N GLN A 97 -3.75 -5.75 -13.42
CA GLN A 97 -4.30 -7.11 -13.41
C GLN A 97 -3.26 -8.18 -13.07
N ASP A 98 -1.97 -7.82 -12.97
CA ASP A 98 -0.94 -8.76 -12.56
C ASP A 98 -1.15 -9.21 -11.11
N ALA A 99 -0.64 -10.40 -10.78
CA ALA A 99 -0.71 -10.90 -9.41
C ALA A 99 0.01 -9.91 -8.45
N PRO A 100 -0.58 -9.58 -7.29
CA PRO A 100 0.02 -8.60 -6.39
C PRO A 100 1.45 -8.95 -5.94
N GLU A 101 1.77 -10.23 -5.81
CA GLU A 101 3.13 -10.73 -5.52
C GLU A 101 4.14 -10.35 -6.60
N VAL A 102 3.73 -10.43 -7.88
CA VAL A 102 4.57 -10.07 -9.03
C VAL A 102 4.82 -8.56 -9.03
N LEU A 103 3.79 -7.76 -8.79
CA LEU A 103 3.92 -6.30 -8.67
C LEU A 103 4.81 -5.89 -7.49
N ALA A 104 4.61 -6.50 -6.32
CA ALA A 104 5.43 -6.23 -5.15
C ALA A 104 6.90 -6.59 -5.39
N SER A 105 7.16 -7.73 -6.03
CA SER A 105 8.51 -8.14 -6.42
C SER A 105 9.14 -7.15 -7.41
N ALA A 106 8.38 -6.65 -8.40
CA ALA A 106 8.86 -5.67 -9.36
C ALA A 106 9.28 -4.37 -8.65
N TYR A 107 8.45 -3.82 -7.75
CA TYR A 107 8.83 -2.64 -6.97
C TYR A 107 9.99 -2.90 -6.00
N ALA A 108 10.09 -4.10 -5.42
CA ALA A 108 11.19 -4.47 -4.54
C ALA A 108 12.55 -4.35 -5.24
N THR A 109 12.64 -4.63 -6.55
CA THR A 109 13.89 -4.47 -7.31
C THR A 109 14.37 -3.02 -7.43
N MET A 110 13.50 -2.04 -7.19
CA MET A 110 13.81 -0.61 -7.24
C MET A 110 14.22 -0.05 -5.86
N GLN A 111 14.03 -0.84 -4.79
CA GLN A 111 14.31 -0.40 -3.44
C GLN A 111 15.79 -0.48 -3.11
N ALA A 112 16.23 0.43 -2.23
CA ALA A 112 17.52 0.34 -1.56
C ALA A 112 17.27 0.57 -0.06
N LEU A 113 17.04 -0.51 0.68
CA LEU A 113 16.75 -0.44 2.11
C LEU A 113 18.02 -0.69 2.93
N ASP A 114 18.17 0.02 4.05
CA ASP A 114 19.22 -0.23 5.03
C ASP A 114 18.84 -1.35 6.03
N ALA A 115 19.66 -1.54 7.06
CA ALA A 115 19.45 -2.58 8.07
C ALA A 115 18.19 -2.37 8.92
N ASP A 116 17.70 -1.12 9.02
CA ASP A 116 16.47 -0.77 9.74
C ASP A 116 15.24 -0.77 8.81
N GLY A 117 15.43 -1.14 7.54
CA GLY A 117 14.38 -1.13 6.52
C GLY A 117 14.07 0.26 5.97
N LEU A 118 14.91 1.25 6.22
CA LEU A 118 14.73 2.63 5.76
C LEU A 118 15.28 2.79 4.35
N SER A 119 14.59 3.59 3.54
CA SER A 119 15.09 3.89 2.20
C SER A 119 16.37 4.73 2.26
N SER A 120 17.40 4.23 1.59
CA SER A 120 18.66 4.92 1.33
C SER A 120 18.52 6.00 0.25
N TRP A 121 17.49 5.91 -0.59
CA TRP A 121 17.27 6.88 -1.68
C TRP A 121 16.86 8.25 -1.13
N PRO A 122 17.45 9.35 -1.65
CA PRO A 122 16.90 10.67 -1.43
C PRO A 122 15.55 10.80 -2.13
N VAL A 123 14.69 11.71 -1.66
CA VAL A 123 13.46 12.09 -2.35
C VAL A 123 13.75 13.15 -3.41
N LEU A 124 14.67 14.07 -3.11
CA LEU A 124 15.11 15.12 -4.04
C LEU A 124 16.25 14.60 -4.95
N PRO A 125 16.26 14.96 -6.24
CA PRO A 125 17.25 14.49 -7.20
C PRO A 125 18.66 15.05 -6.99
N GLU A 126 18.76 16.29 -6.48
CA GLU A 126 20.02 16.96 -6.17
C GLU A 126 20.00 17.53 -4.76
N GLY A 127 21.12 17.44 -4.05
CA GLY A 127 21.30 18.11 -2.76
C GLY A 127 22.00 17.26 -1.70
N HIS A 128 22.57 17.95 -0.72
CA HIS A 128 23.10 17.32 0.49
C HIS A 128 21.96 17.01 1.46
N ARG A 129 21.82 15.74 1.84
CA ARG A 129 20.94 15.36 2.96
C ARG A 129 21.61 15.66 4.28
N PHE A 130 21.03 16.58 5.04
CA PHE A 130 21.59 16.96 6.34
C PHE A 130 21.09 16.02 7.45
N MET A 131 21.93 15.76 8.44
CA MET A 131 21.50 15.16 9.68
C MET A 131 20.84 16.26 10.53
N LEU A 132 19.61 16.00 10.99
CA LEU A 132 18.88 16.96 11.82
C LEU A 132 19.47 16.94 13.24
N GLU A 133 19.97 18.08 13.70
CA GLU A 133 20.50 18.23 15.05
C GLU A 133 19.37 18.21 16.09
N ALA A 134 19.72 17.86 17.34
CA ALA A 134 18.78 17.92 18.44
C ALA A 134 18.27 19.36 18.66
N GLY A 135 16.95 19.53 18.68
CA GLY A 135 16.27 20.82 18.86
C GLY A 135 15.54 21.28 17.61
N THR A 136 15.11 22.56 17.58
CA THR A 136 14.27 23.10 16.51
C THR A 136 14.88 24.28 15.75
N ARG A 137 16.11 24.70 16.10
CA ARG A 137 16.74 25.89 15.49
C ARG A 137 17.08 25.67 14.02
N GLN A 138 17.74 24.56 13.70
CA GLN A 138 18.12 24.22 12.33
C GLN A 138 16.89 24.08 11.43
N ILE A 139 15.90 23.29 11.85
CA ILE A 139 14.68 23.09 11.05
C ILE A 139 13.84 24.35 10.92
N ARG A 140 13.82 25.25 11.92
CA ARG A 140 13.15 26.54 11.81
C ARG A 140 13.71 27.34 10.64
N VAL A 141 15.03 27.49 10.57
CA VAL A 141 15.69 28.23 9.48
C VAL A 141 15.38 27.59 8.12
N LEU A 142 15.43 26.25 8.04
CA LEU A 142 15.13 25.55 6.79
C LEU A 142 13.66 25.73 6.36
N VAL A 143 12.72 25.64 7.30
CA VAL A 143 11.29 25.77 7.01
C VAL A 143 10.89 27.21 6.67
N GLU A 144 11.41 28.19 7.37
CA GLU A 144 11.04 29.60 7.19
C GLU A 144 11.79 30.18 5.98
N ASP A 145 13.12 30.04 5.95
CA ASP A 145 14.00 30.74 5.00
C ASP A 145 14.61 29.83 3.92
N GLY A 146 14.64 28.51 4.14
CA GLY A 146 15.24 27.56 3.21
C GLY A 146 14.48 27.40 1.88
N ARG A 147 15.22 27.12 0.80
CA ARG A 147 14.64 26.69 -0.49
C ARG A 147 14.32 25.19 -0.41
N ASP A 148 14.89 24.40 -1.32
CA ASP A 148 14.76 22.95 -1.31
C ASP A 148 15.77 22.37 -0.32
N PHE A 149 15.33 21.41 0.48
CA PHE A 149 16.16 20.71 1.46
C PHE A 149 15.59 19.33 1.74
N GLU A 150 16.42 18.42 2.22
CA GLU A 150 15.98 17.10 2.68
C GLU A 150 16.83 16.66 3.88
N SER A 151 16.19 16.19 4.94
CA SER A 151 16.87 15.61 6.09
C SER A 151 17.13 14.11 5.87
N GLN A 152 18.15 13.59 6.52
CA GLN A 152 18.28 12.15 6.76
C GLN A 152 17.18 11.66 7.71
N TRP A 153 17.03 10.33 7.80
CA TRP A 153 16.17 9.71 8.79
C TRP A 153 16.65 10.01 10.20
N THR A 154 15.72 10.39 11.08
CA THR A 154 15.95 10.59 12.50
C THR A 154 15.11 9.59 13.28
N LEU A 155 15.73 8.85 14.20
CA LEU A 155 15.02 7.90 15.08
C LEU A 155 14.30 8.65 16.21
N HIS A 156 13.06 8.26 16.46
CA HIS A 156 12.20 8.72 17.54
C HIS A 156 11.70 7.54 18.38
N THR A 157 10.96 7.86 19.45
CA THR A 157 10.40 6.86 20.36
C THR A 157 9.48 5.85 19.66
N GLY A 158 9.54 4.59 20.07
CA GLY A 158 8.65 3.54 19.54
C GLY A 158 8.98 3.10 18.11
N GLY A 159 10.27 3.08 17.74
CA GLY A 159 10.74 2.62 16.44
C GLY A 159 10.26 3.48 15.26
N LEU A 160 9.88 4.72 15.54
CA LEU A 160 9.39 5.66 14.54
C LEU A 160 10.58 6.44 13.97
N HIS A 161 10.63 6.57 12.66
CA HIS A 161 11.63 7.36 11.96
C HIS A 161 10.96 8.51 11.24
N PHE A 162 11.62 9.66 11.23
CA PHE A 162 11.17 10.82 10.46
C PHE A 162 12.22 11.29 9.49
N ARG A 163 11.76 11.73 8.33
CA ARG A 163 12.52 12.66 7.49
C ARG A 163 11.60 13.77 7.00
N THR A 164 12.17 14.91 6.67
CA THR A 164 11.44 16.07 6.19
C THR A 164 12.20 16.73 5.07
N GLY A 165 11.48 17.35 4.15
CA GLY A 165 12.09 18.11 3.08
C GLY A 165 11.13 19.06 2.44
N ARG A 166 11.65 19.84 1.48
CA ARG A 166 10.88 20.78 0.69
C ARG A 166 11.29 20.69 -0.78
N ARG A 167 10.30 20.79 -1.67
CA ARG A 167 10.49 20.99 -3.11
C ARG A 167 9.63 22.14 -3.59
N GLY A 168 10.24 23.27 -3.96
CA GLY A 168 9.53 24.49 -4.25
C GLY A 168 8.73 24.97 -3.03
N ASP A 169 7.41 25.02 -3.15
CA ASP A 169 6.53 25.41 -2.05
C ASP A 169 6.03 24.23 -1.20
N ASP A 170 6.26 22.98 -1.63
CA ASP A 170 5.77 21.79 -0.94
C ASP A 170 6.72 21.37 0.19
N LEU A 171 6.39 21.71 1.43
CA LEU A 171 7.02 21.16 2.64
C LEU A 171 6.35 19.84 3.00
N TRP A 172 7.14 18.79 3.16
CA TRP A 172 6.66 17.48 3.56
C TRP A 172 7.36 16.93 4.79
N VAL A 173 6.62 16.11 5.53
CA VAL A 173 7.13 15.30 6.63
C VAL A 173 6.68 13.86 6.40
N GLU A 174 7.63 12.94 6.48
CA GLU A 174 7.38 11.50 6.36
C GLU A 174 7.65 10.84 7.71
N ALA A 175 6.61 10.23 8.26
CA ALA A 175 6.72 9.33 9.41
C ALA A 175 6.77 7.89 8.88
N PHE A 176 7.76 7.13 9.31
CA PHE A 176 7.95 5.74 8.90
C PHE A 176 8.12 4.85 10.12
N ARG A 177 7.46 3.70 10.12
CA ARG A 177 7.74 2.62 11.05
C ARG A 177 7.80 1.35 10.22
N ALA A 178 8.95 0.68 10.27
CA ALA A 178 9.09 -0.63 9.64
C ALA A 178 7.98 -1.53 10.18
N ALA A 179 7.05 -1.87 9.30
CA ALA A 179 6.01 -2.83 9.57
C ALA A 179 6.22 -3.89 8.51
N PRO A 180 7.14 -4.84 8.70
CA PRO A 180 7.29 -5.93 7.74
C PRO A 180 5.90 -6.55 7.64
N GLY A 181 5.32 -6.58 6.43
CA GLY A 181 3.93 -6.98 6.25
C GLY A 181 3.62 -8.35 6.88
N ARG A 182 4.65 -9.19 7.01
CA ARG A 182 4.62 -10.45 7.75
C ARG A 182 4.27 -10.31 9.23
N ASP A 183 4.77 -9.29 9.93
CA ASP A 183 4.51 -9.07 11.35
C ASP A 183 3.10 -8.53 11.57
N LEU A 184 2.64 -7.59 10.73
CA LEU A 184 1.24 -7.12 10.75
C LEU A 184 0.24 -8.25 10.48
N VAL A 185 0.56 -9.16 9.55
CA VAL A 185 -0.28 -10.33 9.25
C VAL A 185 -0.23 -11.34 10.40
N GLN A 186 0.91 -11.49 11.09
CA GLN A 186 1.01 -12.33 12.28
C GLN A 186 0.21 -11.76 13.45
N ASP A 187 0.27 -10.46 13.68
CA ASP A 187 -0.54 -9.77 14.69
C ASP A 187 -2.04 -9.96 14.43
N ALA A 188 -2.45 -9.76 13.16
CA ALA A 188 -3.83 -10.03 12.75
C ALA A 188 -4.24 -11.50 12.97
N ALA A 189 -3.36 -12.45 12.63
CA ALA A 189 -3.63 -13.87 12.86
C ALA A 189 -3.72 -14.22 14.35
N TRP A 190 -2.90 -13.59 15.20
CA TRP A 190 -2.96 -13.75 16.65
C TRP A 190 -4.29 -13.23 17.20
N GLU A 191 -4.71 -12.03 16.80
CA GLU A 191 -5.97 -11.44 17.21
C GLU A 191 -7.18 -12.30 16.81
N VAL A 192 -7.17 -12.88 15.59
CA VAL A 192 -8.20 -13.83 15.16
C VAL A 192 -8.27 -15.03 16.10
N VAL A 193 -7.12 -15.61 16.48
CA VAL A 193 -7.07 -16.75 17.39
C VAL A 193 -7.58 -16.39 18.78
N GLU A 194 -7.27 -15.20 19.29
CA GLU A 194 -7.78 -14.72 20.58
C GLU A 194 -9.30 -14.53 20.59
N ARG A 195 -9.88 -14.07 19.48
CA ARG A 195 -11.34 -13.89 19.31
C ARG A 195 -12.13 -15.21 19.21
N ILE A 196 -11.48 -16.37 19.07
CA ILE A 196 -12.15 -17.69 19.02
C ILE A 196 -12.73 -18.05 20.39
N LYS A 197 -14.06 -18.24 20.44
CA LYS A 197 -14.78 -18.65 21.66
C LYS A 197 -14.51 -20.10 22.07
N ASP A 198 -14.26 -20.99 21.11
CA ASP A 198 -13.93 -22.39 21.38
C ASP A 198 -12.50 -22.52 21.93
N ARG A 199 -12.40 -22.85 23.22
CA ARG A 199 -11.12 -23.01 23.92
C ARG A 199 -10.30 -24.19 23.41
N ALA A 200 -10.93 -25.25 22.91
CA ALA A 200 -10.22 -26.41 22.38
C ALA A 200 -9.59 -26.08 21.03
N LEU A 201 -10.36 -25.46 20.13
CA LEU A 201 -9.85 -24.97 18.84
C LEU A 201 -8.74 -23.94 19.01
N ARG A 202 -8.90 -22.99 19.95
CA ARG A 202 -7.87 -21.98 20.24
C ARG A 202 -6.55 -22.61 20.70
N ARG A 203 -6.60 -23.58 21.62
CA ARG A 203 -5.41 -24.30 22.09
C ARG A 203 -4.73 -25.12 20.98
N GLU A 204 -5.52 -25.74 20.12
CA GLU A 204 -4.99 -26.50 18.98
C GLU A 204 -4.31 -25.59 17.96
N LEU A 205 -4.88 -24.41 17.68
CA LEU A 205 -4.24 -23.42 16.80
C LEU A 205 -2.95 -22.86 17.39
N GLN A 206 -2.92 -22.58 18.70
CA GLN A 206 -1.71 -22.17 19.40
C GLN A 206 -0.61 -23.24 19.32
N ARG A 207 -0.97 -24.52 19.53
CA ARG A 207 -0.03 -25.65 19.38
C ARG A 207 0.52 -25.76 17.96
N ARG A 208 -0.33 -25.63 16.94
CA ARG A 208 0.10 -25.65 15.53
C ARG A 208 0.95 -24.43 15.13
N ALA A 209 0.74 -23.30 15.80
CA ALA A 209 1.53 -22.09 15.56
C ALA A 209 3.01 -22.27 15.92
N GLU A 210 3.33 -23.15 16.88
CA GLU A 210 4.72 -23.50 17.23
C GLU A 210 5.46 -24.21 16.08
N GLU A 211 4.75 -24.97 15.24
CA GLU A 211 5.34 -25.72 14.12
C GLU A 211 5.39 -24.92 12.81
N LYS A 212 4.33 -24.17 12.49
CA LYS A 212 4.13 -23.54 11.16
C LYS A 212 3.98 -22.02 11.20
N GLY A 213 4.09 -21.42 12.38
CA GLY A 213 3.71 -20.04 12.63
C GLY A 213 2.19 -19.85 12.71
N ILE A 214 1.76 -18.77 13.38
CA ILE A 214 0.34 -18.49 13.65
C ILE A 214 -0.49 -18.37 12.38
N LEU A 215 0.05 -17.73 11.34
CA LEU A 215 -0.62 -17.61 10.04
C LEU A 215 -0.82 -18.97 9.38
N GLY A 216 0.22 -19.82 9.36
CA GLY A 216 0.13 -21.18 8.82
C GLY A 216 -0.89 -22.05 9.56
N ALA A 217 -0.99 -21.89 10.89
CA ALA A 217 -1.98 -22.57 11.70
C ALA A 217 -3.41 -22.12 11.38
N VAL A 218 -3.65 -20.81 11.27
CA VAL A 218 -4.96 -20.24 10.92
C VAL A 218 -5.39 -20.65 9.51
N LEU A 219 -4.49 -20.55 8.53
CA LEU A 219 -4.78 -20.93 7.14
C LEU A 219 -5.03 -22.43 6.99
N GLY A 220 -4.19 -23.27 7.62
CA GLY A 220 -4.35 -24.73 7.57
C GLY A 220 -5.64 -25.23 8.20
N ALA A 221 -6.26 -24.48 9.11
CA ALA A 221 -7.56 -24.80 9.68
C ALA A 221 -8.76 -24.42 8.78
N ARG A 222 -8.55 -23.61 7.73
CA ARG A 222 -9.61 -23.10 6.85
C ARG A 222 -9.62 -23.70 5.43
N GLY A 223 -8.65 -24.57 5.12
CA GLY A 223 -8.58 -25.30 3.86
C GLY A 223 -7.90 -24.52 2.73
N GLU A 224 -7.50 -25.27 1.69
CA GLU A 224 -6.65 -24.78 0.59
C GLU A 224 -7.25 -23.60 -0.19
N ALA A 225 -8.59 -23.52 -0.30
CA ALA A 225 -9.25 -22.44 -1.02
C ALA A 225 -9.07 -21.05 -0.36
N VAL A 226 -9.07 -21.00 0.98
CA VAL A 226 -8.86 -19.75 1.73
C VAL A 226 -7.39 -19.34 1.65
N GLU A 227 -6.46 -20.30 1.74
CA GLU A 227 -5.04 -20.05 1.52
C GLU A 227 -4.77 -19.49 0.11
N ALA A 228 -5.35 -20.10 -0.93
CA ALA A 228 -5.21 -19.64 -2.31
C ALA A 228 -5.86 -18.26 -2.55
N SER A 229 -6.95 -17.93 -1.84
CA SER A 229 -7.56 -16.60 -1.88
C SER A 229 -6.67 -15.56 -1.19
N MET A 230 -6.14 -15.89 -0.01
CA MET A 230 -5.23 -15.04 0.76
C MET A 230 -3.97 -14.71 -0.02
N ARG A 231 -3.31 -15.71 -0.63
CA ARG A 231 -2.10 -15.50 -1.45
C ARG A 231 -2.31 -14.50 -2.59
N ARG A 232 -3.54 -14.43 -3.13
CA ARG A 232 -3.94 -13.49 -4.18
C ARG A 232 -4.39 -12.12 -3.65
N SER A 233 -4.51 -11.95 -2.34
CA SER A 233 -4.91 -10.69 -1.72
C SER A 233 -3.78 -9.66 -1.79
N PRO A 234 -4.03 -8.45 -2.34
CA PRO A 234 -3.03 -7.38 -2.33
C PRO A 234 -2.54 -7.01 -0.94
N GLY A 235 -3.39 -7.14 0.09
CA GLY A 235 -3.07 -6.77 1.47
C GLY A 235 -2.02 -7.65 2.16
N LEU A 236 -1.61 -8.78 1.55
CA LEU A 236 -0.45 -9.56 2.01
C LEU A 236 0.89 -9.04 1.47
N HIS A 237 0.86 -8.35 0.33
CA HIS A 237 2.06 -7.94 -0.40
C HIS A 237 2.34 -6.44 -0.28
N PHE A 238 1.30 -5.66 -0.01
CA PHE A 238 1.38 -4.21 0.17
C PHE A 238 0.84 -3.83 1.55
N THR A 239 1.70 -3.23 2.36
CA THR A 239 1.38 -2.80 3.73
C THR A 239 1.73 -1.36 3.96
N VAL A 240 1.01 -0.71 4.87
CA VAL A 240 1.25 0.69 5.22
C VAL A 240 2.40 0.77 6.23
N SER A 241 3.51 1.34 5.80
CA SER A 241 4.71 1.54 6.63
C SER A 241 5.09 3.01 6.78
N ALA A 242 4.45 3.90 6.01
CA ALA A 242 4.71 5.34 6.06
C ALA A 242 3.42 6.17 6.03
N ALA A 243 3.55 7.43 6.45
CA ALA A 243 2.57 8.47 6.19
C ALA A 243 3.33 9.76 5.86
N VAL A 244 2.93 10.40 4.76
CA VAL A 244 3.52 11.66 4.29
C VAL A 244 2.47 12.76 4.39
N MET A 245 2.83 13.86 5.05
CA MET A 245 1.98 15.04 5.18
C MET A 245 2.64 16.22 4.48
N HIS A 246 1.82 17.04 3.83
CA HIS A 246 2.26 18.13 2.98
C HIS A 246 1.68 19.48 3.44
N SER A 247 2.43 20.55 3.26
CA SER A 247 1.95 21.93 3.47
C SER A 247 2.72 22.92 2.60
N SER A 248 2.05 23.99 2.18
CA SER A 248 2.71 25.16 1.61
C SER A 248 3.13 26.20 2.66
N THR A 249 2.81 25.98 3.94
CA THR A 249 3.02 26.96 5.00
C THR A 249 4.47 26.93 5.50
N ARG A 250 5.13 28.10 5.49
CA ARG A 250 6.54 28.27 5.86
C ARG A 250 6.71 28.70 7.32
N THR A 251 6.20 27.90 8.25
CA THR A 251 6.34 28.17 9.70
C THR A 251 6.74 26.92 10.46
N LEU A 252 7.53 27.08 11.53
CA LEU A 252 7.88 25.97 12.41
C LEU A 252 6.65 25.26 12.99
N GLU A 253 5.57 26.00 13.26
CA GLU A 253 4.37 25.41 13.86
C GLU A 253 3.56 24.58 12.86
N ALA A 254 3.54 24.96 11.58
CA ALA A 254 3.01 24.10 10.53
C ALA A 254 3.81 22.79 10.43
N TRP A 255 5.15 22.87 10.49
CA TRP A 255 6.00 21.67 10.48
C TRP A 255 5.73 20.72 11.67
N LYS A 256 5.58 21.25 12.89
CA LYS A 256 5.21 20.42 14.05
C LYS A 256 3.83 19.79 13.90
N ALA A 257 2.87 20.53 13.34
CA ALA A 257 1.54 20.01 13.05
C ALA A 257 1.62 18.85 12.04
N LEU A 258 2.39 19.00 10.96
CA LEU A 258 2.63 17.93 9.98
C LEU A 258 3.24 16.68 10.63
N GLN A 259 4.23 16.83 11.52
CA GLN A 259 4.78 15.69 12.25
C GLN A 259 3.71 14.94 13.06
N LYS A 260 2.92 15.67 13.85
CA LYS A 260 1.86 15.08 14.66
C LYS A 260 0.81 14.39 13.79
N GLU A 261 0.42 15.01 12.69
CA GLU A 261 -0.55 14.47 11.74
C GLU A 261 -0.02 13.21 11.05
N ALA A 262 1.25 13.21 10.64
CA ALA A 262 1.89 12.04 10.03
C ALA A 262 1.88 10.83 10.97
N VAL A 263 2.19 11.02 12.26
CA VAL A 263 2.11 9.92 13.26
C VAL A 263 0.68 9.41 13.40
N ALA A 264 -0.28 10.31 13.61
CA ALA A 264 -1.67 9.93 13.81
C ALA A 264 -2.23 9.19 12.59
N ALA A 265 -1.88 9.63 11.38
CA ALA A 265 -2.28 8.99 10.14
C ALA A 265 -1.64 7.60 9.98
N LEU A 266 -0.34 7.46 10.27
CA LEU A 266 0.36 6.17 10.21
C LEU A 266 -0.26 5.16 11.17
N GLU A 267 -0.49 5.55 12.43
CA GLU A 267 -1.08 4.67 13.44
C GLU A 267 -2.52 4.27 13.09
N ALA A 268 -3.34 5.22 12.62
CA ALA A 268 -4.69 4.94 12.18
C ALA A 268 -4.71 3.98 10.97
N ALA A 269 -3.83 4.20 9.99
CA ALA A 269 -3.75 3.37 8.79
C ALA A 269 -3.26 1.94 9.09
N GLN A 270 -2.24 1.80 9.94
CA GLN A 270 -1.74 0.49 10.39
C GLN A 270 -2.81 -0.27 11.17
N LYS A 271 -3.50 0.39 12.11
CA LYS A 271 -4.62 -0.20 12.85
C LYS A 271 -5.73 -0.66 11.90
N ALA A 272 -6.16 0.20 10.98
CA ALA A 272 -7.20 -0.14 10.03
C ALA A 272 -6.78 -1.29 9.10
N GLN A 273 -5.50 -1.41 8.77
CA GLN A 273 -4.98 -2.53 8.00
C GLN A 273 -5.07 -3.85 8.79
N VAL A 274 -4.65 -3.85 10.06
CA VAL A 274 -4.80 -5.03 10.95
C VAL A 274 -6.26 -5.43 11.05
N ASP A 275 -7.17 -4.49 11.31
CA ASP A 275 -8.62 -4.77 11.38
C ASP A 275 -9.15 -5.42 10.08
N ARG A 276 -8.72 -4.94 8.90
CA ARG A 276 -9.08 -5.54 7.60
C ARG A 276 -8.52 -6.95 7.44
N LEU A 277 -7.28 -7.20 7.86
CA LEU A 277 -6.65 -8.51 7.79
C LEU A 277 -7.33 -9.50 8.76
N VAL A 278 -7.66 -9.04 9.97
CA VAL A 278 -8.44 -9.81 10.96
C VAL A 278 -9.79 -10.19 10.39
N ASP A 279 -10.51 -9.26 9.76
CA ASP A 279 -11.79 -9.54 9.12
C ASP A 279 -11.64 -10.55 7.97
N LEU A 280 -10.60 -10.41 7.15
CA LEU A 280 -10.32 -11.32 6.04
C LEU A 280 -10.03 -12.74 6.54
N LEU A 281 -9.20 -12.89 7.58
CA LEU A 281 -8.86 -14.16 8.22
C LEU A 281 -10.02 -14.74 9.06
N GLY A 282 -10.87 -13.86 9.60
CA GLY A 282 -12.02 -14.19 10.43
C GLY A 282 -13.24 -14.66 9.64
N ARG A 283 -13.38 -14.25 8.37
CA ARG A 283 -14.46 -14.70 7.49
C ARG A 283 -14.35 -16.21 7.25
N THR A 284 -15.32 -16.97 7.75
CA THR A 284 -15.57 -18.36 7.35
C THR A 284 -16.08 -18.36 5.91
N GLY A 285 -15.42 -19.10 5.01
CA GLY A 285 -15.89 -19.28 3.64
C GLY A 285 -17.37 -19.67 3.63
N ARG A 286 -18.21 -18.83 3.02
CA ARG A 286 -19.56 -19.18 2.60
C ARG A 286 -19.51 -19.55 1.13
#